data_AF-A0A533UYQ6-F1
#
_entry.id   AF-A0A533UYQ6-F1
#
_cell.length_a   1.000
_cell.length_b   1.000
_cell.length_c   1.000
_cell.angle_alpha   90.00
_cell.angle_beta   90.00
_cell.angle_gamma   90.00
#
_symmetry.space_group_name_H-M   'P 1'
#
loop_
_entity.id
_entity.type
_entity.pdbx_description
1 polymer ?
#
loop_
_entity_poly.entity_id
_entity_poly.type
_entity_poly.pdbx_seq_one_letter_code
_entity_poly.pdbx_strand_id
1 'polypeptide(L)'
;MKTEQDLRKCAVESNKDAVLKASLDNHEIKNIDNYRVTSSPFNVTYPSDPVFPTNSNYSQAVSDGWFIMLEPLKPGTHELKFSASQLGAGTTGENTVLDVKYNLIAK
;
A
#
# COMPACT_ATOMS: atom_id res chain seq x y z
N MET A 1 -18.04 17.74 2.64
CA MET A 1 -16.62 17.36 2.42
C MET A 1 -16.12 16.68 3.69
N LYS A 2 -15.36 15.59 3.59
CA LYS A 2 -14.74 14.94 4.76
C LYS A 2 -13.58 15.79 5.27
N THR A 3 -13.27 15.74 6.57
CA THR A 3 -12.10 16.42 7.13
C THR A 3 -10.81 15.64 6.84
N GLU A 4 -9.64 16.28 6.97
CA GLU A 4 -8.35 15.56 6.91
C GLU A 4 -8.31 14.40 7.92
N GLN A 5 -8.82 14.62 9.14
CA GLN A 5 -8.83 13.59 10.18
C GLN A 5 -9.69 12.39 9.76
N ASP A 6 -10.84 12.63 9.11
CA ASP A 6 -11.69 11.55 8.60
C ASP A 6 -10.99 10.75 7.50
N LEU A 7 -10.27 11.44 6.59
CA LEU A 7 -9.50 10.79 5.52
C LEU A 7 -8.36 9.94 6.10
N ARG A 8 -7.62 10.47 7.08
CA ARG A 8 -6.53 9.77 7.75
C ARG A 8 -7.03 8.54 8.49
N LYS A 9 -8.12 8.67 9.25
CA LYS A 9 -8.74 7.54 9.96
C LYS A 9 -9.16 6.46 8.97
N CYS A 10 -9.81 6.84 7.86
CA CYS A 10 -10.21 5.90 6.83
C CYS A 10 -9.02 5.12 6.25
N ALA A 11 -7.92 5.80 5.93
CA ALA A 11 -6.73 5.16 5.38
C ALA A 11 -6.07 4.19 6.36
N VAL A 12 -5.87 4.62 7.62
CA VAL A 12 -5.20 3.81 8.66
C VAL A 12 -6.04 2.58 9.03
N GLU A 13 -7.35 2.74 9.23
CA GLU A 13 -8.24 1.62 9.58
C GLU A 13 -8.32 0.59 8.45
N SER A 14 -8.19 1.01 7.19
CA SER A 14 -8.19 0.07 6.06
C SER A 14 -7.04 -0.93 6.12
N ASN A 15 -5.91 -0.57 6.72
CA ASN A 15 -4.70 -1.39 6.86
C ASN A 15 -4.46 -1.90 8.29
N LYS A 16 -5.44 -1.71 9.19
CA LYS A 16 -5.29 -2.11 10.59
C LYS A 16 -5.17 -3.62 10.74
N ASP A 17 -4.26 -4.07 11.59
CA ASP A 17 -4.01 -5.49 11.86
C ASP A 17 -3.52 -6.31 10.64
N ALA A 18 -3.14 -5.65 9.54
CA ALA A 18 -2.50 -6.33 8.42
C ALA A 18 -1.13 -6.88 8.85
N VAL A 19 -0.85 -8.12 8.45
CA VAL A 19 0.42 -8.81 8.68
C VAL A 19 1.15 -8.95 7.36
N LEU A 20 2.38 -8.44 7.28
CA LEU A 20 3.15 -8.42 6.05
C LEU A 20 4.47 -9.17 6.19
N LYS A 21 4.95 -9.72 5.06
CA LYS A 21 6.30 -10.28 4.92
C LYS A 21 6.87 -9.90 3.56
N ALA A 22 8.18 -9.68 3.51
CA ALA A 22 8.88 -9.46 2.25
C ALA A 22 10.28 -10.10 2.27
N SER A 23 10.76 -10.51 1.11
CA SER A 23 12.13 -10.98 0.94
C SER A 23 12.69 -10.64 -0.43
N LEU A 24 13.99 -10.34 -0.48
CA LEU A 24 14.76 -10.13 -1.70
C LEU A 24 15.83 -11.22 -1.80
N ASP A 25 15.83 -11.99 -2.88
CA ASP A 25 16.72 -13.14 -3.10
C ASP A 25 16.75 -14.10 -1.91
N ASN A 26 15.56 -14.41 -1.38
CA ASN A 26 15.33 -15.22 -0.17
C ASN A 26 15.89 -14.63 1.14
N HIS A 27 16.41 -13.40 1.15
CA HIS A 27 16.77 -12.68 2.37
C HIS A 27 15.57 -11.88 2.85
N GLU A 28 15.12 -12.17 4.07
CA GLU A 28 13.99 -11.47 4.70
C GLU A 28 14.29 -9.99 4.92
N ILE A 29 13.34 -9.13 4.53
CA ILE A 29 13.33 -7.71 4.89
C ILE A 29 12.74 -7.59 6.29
N LYS A 30 13.62 -7.51 7.29
CA LYS A 30 13.24 -7.45 8.71
C LYS A 30 12.60 -6.13 9.07
N ASN A 31 11.83 -6.13 10.16
CA ASN A 31 11.17 -4.96 10.75
C ASN A 31 10.31 -4.20 9.73
N ILE A 32 9.53 -4.95 8.93
CA ILE A 32 8.75 -4.37 7.83
C ILE A 32 7.82 -3.24 8.29
N ASP A 33 7.32 -3.30 9.52
CA ASP A 33 6.44 -2.28 10.11
C ASP A 33 7.09 -0.90 10.27
N ASN A 34 8.42 -0.84 10.31
CA ASN A 34 9.13 0.45 10.29
C ASN A 34 8.99 1.18 8.94
N TYR A 35 8.54 0.48 7.90
CA TYR A 35 8.28 1.06 6.57
C TYR A 35 6.81 1.42 6.36
N ARG A 36 5.95 1.34 7.40
CA ARG A 36 4.58 1.85 7.32
C ARG A 36 4.60 3.37 7.39
N VAL A 37 3.98 4.02 6.41
CA VAL A 37 3.92 5.48 6.31
C VAL A 37 2.49 5.92 6.01
N THR A 38 2.04 6.96 6.71
CA THR A 38 0.83 7.70 6.36
C THR A 38 1.22 9.06 5.77
N SER A 39 0.77 9.34 4.55
CA SER A 39 1.01 10.61 3.86
C SER A 39 0.29 11.80 4.51
N SER A 40 0.73 13.01 4.15
CA SER A 40 -0.10 14.22 4.26
C SER A 40 -1.24 14.19 3.24
N PRO A 41 -2.35 14.91 3.45
CA PRO A 41 -3.39 15.00 2.43
C PRO A 41 -2.86 15.53 1.11
N PHE A 42 -3.30 14.92 0.02
CA PHE A 42 -2.99 15.35 -1.33
C PHE A 42 -4.26 15.46 -2.15
N ASN A 43 -4.21 16.32 -3.18
CA ASN A 43 -5.32 16.56 -4.07
C ASN A 43 -5.36 15.47 -5.14
N VAL A 44 -6.56 14.97 -5.45
CA VAL A 44 -6.81 13.97 -6.48
C VAL A 44 -7.76 14.56 -7.51
N THR A 45 -7.42 14.42 -8.78
CA THR A 45 -8.30 14.78 -9.90
C THR A 45 -8.73 13.49 -10.59
N TYR A 46 -10.04 13.33 -10.75
CA TYR A 46 -10.63 12.15 -11.38
C TYR A 46 -10.95 12.41 -12.86
N PRO A 47 -10.83 11.39 -13.73
CA PRO A 47 -11.31 11.50 -15.10
C PRO A 47 -12.84 11.63 -15.15
N SER A 48 -13.39 12.01 -16.30
CA SER A 48 -14.84 12.15 -16.51
C SER A 48 -15.62 10.83 -16.39
N ASP A 49 -14.93 9.70 -16.51
CA ASP A 49 -15.46 8.35 -16.30
C ASP A 49 -14.62 7.62 -15.23
N PRO A 50 -14.84 7.92 -13.94
CA PRO A 50 -14.03 7.39 -12.87
C PRO A 50 -14.45 5.95 -12.51
N VAL A 51 -13.46 5.07 -12.37
CA VAL A 51 -13.66 3.67 -11.90
C VAL A 51 -14.33 3.62 -10.52
N PHE A 52 -14.07 4.63 -9.68
CA PHE A 52 -14.70 4.77 -8.38
C PHE A 52 -15.86 5.77 -8.46
N PRO A 53 -17.03 5.46 -7.88
CA PRO A 53 -18.15 6.39 -7.85
C PRO A 53 -17.76 7.65 -7.08
N THR A 54 -17.68 8.77 -7.79
CA THR A 54 -17.43 10.09 -7.22
C THR A 54 -18.44 11.09 -7.77
N ASN A 55 -18.87 12.02 -6.92
CA ASN A 55 -19.73 13.14 -7.29
C ASN A 55 -18.93 14.40 -7.65
N SER A 56 -17.59 14.31 -7.67
CA SER A 56 -16.70 15.42 -7.97
C SER A 56 -15.49 14.95 -8.77
N ASN A 57 -15.07 15.78 -9.73
CA ASN A 57 -13.84 15.59 -10.50
C ASN A 57 -12.59 15.94 -9.68
N TYR A 58 -12.77 16.49 -8.47
CA TYR A 58 -11.70 16.91 -7.57
C TYR A 58 -11.99 16.48 -6.13
N SER A 59 -11.01 15.91 -5.45
CA SER A 59 -11.11 15.51 -4.04
C SER A 59 -9.75 15.63 -3.33
N GLN A 60 -9.74 15.34 -2.05
CA GLN A 60 -8.52 15.06 -1.28
C GLN A 60 -8.48 13.59 -0.85
N ALA A 61 -7.27 13.06 -0.68
CA ALA A 61 -7.03 11.72 -0.20
C ALA A 61 -5.82 11.69 0.76
N VAL A 62 -5.77 10.64 1.59
CA VAL A 62 -4.61 10.29 2.41
C VAL A 62 -4.29 8.83 2.09
N SER A 63 -3.03 8.54 1.80
CA SER A 63 -2.52 7.18 1.66
C SER A 63 -1.90 6.72 2.97
N ASP A 64 -2.13 5.45 3.31
CA ASP A 64 -1.46 4.70 4.37
C ASP A 64 -1.03 3.35 3.79
N GLY A 65 0.14 2.85 4.18
CA GLY A 65 0.64 1.55 3.71
C GLY A 65 2.11 1.33 4.03
N TRP A 66 2.65 0.19 3.60
CA TRP A 66 4.06 -0.16 3.74
C TRP A 66 4.81 0.12 2.44
N PHE A 67 5.81 1.00 2.51
CA PHE A 67 6.57 1.47 1.35
C PHE A 67 8.03 1.06 1.50
N ILE A 68 8.41 -0.02 0.84
CA ILE A 68 9.78 -0.55 0.87
C ILE A 68 10.56 0.02 -0.31
N MET A 69 11.64 0.75 -0.04
CA MET A 69 12.61 1.18 -1.04
C MET A 69 13.85 0.28 -0.94
N LEU A 70 14.26 -0.30 -2.06
CA LEU A 70 15.44 -1.14 -2.13
C LEU A 70 16.66 -0.28 -2.48
N GLU A 71 17.81 -0.63 -1.90
CA GLU A 71 19.10 -0.14 -2.42
C GLU A 71 19.26 -0.55 -3.89
N PRO A 72 20.06 0.19 -4.68
CA PRO A 72 20.38 -0.21 -6.05
C PRO A 72 20.86 -1.66 -6.11
N LEU A 73 20.14 -2.47 -6.87
CA LEU A 73 20.45 -3.88 -7.03
C LEU A 73 21.71 -4.04 -7.87
N LYS A 74 22.49 -5.10 -7.59
CA LYS A 74 23.63 -5.47 -8.44
C LYS A 74 23.11 -5.88 -9.83
N PRO A 75 23.89 -5.73 -10.92
CA PRO A 75 23.47 -6.22 -12.22
C PRO A 75 23.14 -7.71 -12.18
N GLY A 76 22.00 -8.09 -12.76
CA GLY A 76 21.52 -9.48 -12.72
C GLY A 76 20.01 -9.60 -12.55
N THR A 77 19.57 -10.83 -12.24
CA THR A 77 18.18 -11.16 -11.94
C THR A 77 17.99 -11.30 -10.44
N HIS A 78 16.94 -10.67 -9.92
CA HIS A 78 16.58 -10.70 -8.51
C HIS A 78 15.13 -11.11 -8.33
N GLU A 79 14.83 -11.77 -7.21
CA GLU A 79 13.47 -12.17 -6.83
C GLU A 79 13.01 -11.37 -5.62
N LEU A 80 11.95 -10.58 -5.77
CA LEU A 80 11.27 -9.92 -4.66
C LEU A 80 9.94 -10.64 -4.40
N LYS A 81 9.76 -11.14 -3.18
CA LYS A 81 8.50 -11.72 -2.69
C LYS A 81 7.87 -10.78 -1.67
N PHE A 82 6.56 -10.64 -1.74
CA PHE A 82 5.75 -9.84 -0.82
C PHE A 82 4.45 -10.58 -0.53
N SER A 83 4.09 -10.72 0.74
CA SER A 83 2.79 -11.20 1.14
C SER A 83 2.17 -10.33 2.22
N ALA A 84 0.84 -10.26 2.19
CA ALA A 84 0.03 -9.55 3.16
C ALA A 84 -1.21 -10.38 3.49
N SER A 85 -1.62 -10.38 4.74
CA SER A 85 -2.92 -10.91 5.16
C SER A 85 -3.59 -9.95 6.12
N GLN A 86 -4.91 -9.87 6.05
CA GLN A 86 -5.70 -9.02 6.93
C GLN A 86 -7.08 -9.64 7.11
N LEU A 87 -7.54 -9.70 8.37
CA LEU A 87 -8.87 -10.17 8.71
C LEU A 87 -9.77 -8.97 8.96
N GLY A 88 -10.96 -8.94 8.36
CA GLY A 88 -11.94 -7.88 8.60
C GLY A 88 -11.48 -6.48 8.14
N ALA A 89 -10.74 -6.38 7.04
CA ALA A 89 -10.17 -5.13 6.55
C ALA A 89 -11.25 -4.15 6.02
N GLY A 90 -11.03 -2.86 6.23
CA GLY A 90 -11.80 -1.78 5.59
C GLY A 90 -13.27 -1.68 6.02
N THR A 91 -14.07 -0.95 5.23
CA THR A 91 -15.50 -0.71 5.54
C THR A 91 -16.40 -1.90 5.20
N THR A 92 -15.89 -2.90 4.47
CA THR A 92 -16.64 -4.10 4.05
C THR A 92 -16.45 -5.27 5.00
N GLY A 93 -15.39 -5.27 5.82
CA GLY A 93 -15.10 -6.35 6.76
C GLY A 93 -14.62 -7.64 6.09
N GLU A 94 -14.10 -7.54 4.86
CA GLU A 94 -13.63 -8.69 4.10
C GLU A 94 -12.22 -9.10 4.52
N ASN A 95 -11.94 -10.40 4.44
CA ASN A 95 -10.60 -10.92 4.65
C ASN A 95 -9.82 -10.83 3.34
N THR A 96 -8.60 -10.33 3.40
CA THR A 96 -7.72 -10.22 2.23
C THR A 96 -6.44 -11.01 2.47
N VAL A 97 -6.00 -11.73 1.45
CA VAL A 97 -4.67 -12.34 1.37
C VAL A 97 -4.07 -11.97 0.03
N LEU A 98 -2.82 -11.53 0.06
CA LEU A 98 -2.03 -11.21 -1.12
C LEU A 98 -0.70 -11.98 -1.03
N ASP A 99 -0.30 -12.60 -2.13
CA ASP A 99 1.01 -13.22 -2.29
C ASP A 99 1.53 -12.87 -3.69
N VAL A 100 2.63 -12.13 -3.75
CA VAL A 100 3.19 -11.56 -4.99
C VAL A 100 4.65 -11.90 -5.10
N LYS A 101 5.06 -12.27 -6.31
CA LYS A 101 6.45 -12.42 -6.71
C LYS A 101 6.75 -11.50 -7.90
N TYR A 102 7.80 -10.70 -7.77
CA TYR A 102 8.38 -9.90 -8.84
C TYR A 102 9.74 -10.49 -9.25
N ASN A 103 9.96 -10.60 -10.56
CA ASN A 103 11.27 -10.90 -11.13
C ASN A 103 11.87 -9.58 -11.64
N LEU A 104 12.91 -9.09 -10.97
CA LEU A 104 13.56 -7.82 -11.26
C LEU A 104 14.81 -8.07 -12.11
N ILE A 105 15.03 -7.25 -13.13
CA ILE A 105 16.24 -7.30 -13.97
C ILE A 105 16.98 -5.98 -13.82
N ALA A 106 18.10 -6.00 -13.12
CA ALA A 106 19.00 -4.86 -12.97
C ALA A 106 20.09 -4.91 -14.05
N LYS A 107 20.31 -3.78 -14.74
CA LYS A 107 21.28 -3.64 -15.83
C LYS A 107 22.49 -2.83 -15.39
#